data_AF-A0A8J6C4Z5-F1
#
_entry.id   AF-A0A8J6C4Z5-F1
#
_cell.length_a   1.000
_cell.length_b   1.000
_cell.length_c   1.000
_cell.angle_alpha   90.00
_cell.angle_beta   90.00
_cell.angle_gamma   90.00
#
_symmetry.space_group_name_H-M   'P 1'
#
loop_
_entity.id
_entity.type
_entity.pdbx_description
1 polymer ?
#
loop_
_entity_poly.entity_id
_entity_poly.type
_entity_poly.pdbx_seq_one_letter_code
_entity_poly.pdbx_strand_id
1 'polypeptide(L)'
;MLHADKRALEQRVTLDLLKLRQKELAFLTSSCFTLAQPAALFAGFAYTSMSQVEIPESVPWWLRTLFFEVSMIAMALAIAATVRTSYVGLRGPALALRGQPGSMHRAVETMGPCFMGAWAYFMLALIFIFLSTIVILIMKPNYFGNSILSVALIVVGMALIYRDMGSLHAQFNLKPHEVVGAKFTRSEVATMVRQCAADAILVESSGAHRVQASAPPPRAQRPKRVSLAPAGMGTRNQSVFFLRASRGAVLSGPERQASDSTTTGPGSPTPFQGPTRASAVRHRE
;
A
#
# COMPACT_ATOMS: atom_id res chain seq x y z
N MET A 1 -30.28 34.37 25.03
CA MET A 1 -30.47 33.04 24.41
C MET A 1 -29.77 32.94 23.05
N LEU A 2 -29.97 33.88 22.11
CA LEU A 2 -29.28 33.93 20.80
C LEU A 2 -27.76 33.69 20.79
N HIS A 3 -27.01 34.23 21.76
CA HIS A 3 -25.57 33.99 21.85
C HIS A 3 -25.20 32.52 22.10
N ALA A 4 -26.06 31.76 22.79
CA ALA A 4 -25.84 30.35 23.03
C ALA A 4 -26.06 29.53 21.75
N ASP A 5 -27.10 29.85 20.98
CA ASP A 5 -27.40 29.18 19.70
C ASP A 5 -26.29 29.41 18.67
N LYS A 6 -25.76 30.63 18.61
CA LYS A 6 -24.61 30.95 17.75
C LYS A 6 -23.38 30.11 18.11
N ARG A 7 -23.04 30.03 19.40
CA ARG A 7 -21.90 29.22 19.87
C ARG A 7 -22.12 27.73 19.59
N ALA A 8 -23.35 27.24 19.76
CA ALA A 8 -23.69 25.86 19.46
C ALA A 8 -23.52 25.54 17.97
N LEU A 9 -23.87 26.46 17.08
CA LEU A 9 -23.68 26.30 15.63
C LEU A 9 -22.20 26.31 15.25
N GLU A 10 -21.42 27.28 15.76
CA GLU A 10 -19.96 27.35 15.53
C GLU A 10 -19.26 26.08 16.00
N GLN A 11 -19.68 25.54 17.14
CA GLN A 11 -19.17 24.27 17.66
C GLN A 11 -19.54 23.09 16.77
N ARG A 12 -20.80 23.01 16.28
CA ARG A 12 -21.23 21.94 15.35
C ARG A 12 -20.42 21.94 14.06
N VAL A 13 -20.26 23.10 13.43
CA VAL A 13 -19.46 23.24 12.19
C VAL A 13 -18.00 22.82 12.45
N THR A 14 -17.42 23.25 13.58
CA THR A 14 -16.06 22.86 13.95
C THR A 14 -15.92 21.35 14.14
N LEU A 15 -16.89 20.71 14.81
CA LEU A 15 -16.89 19.26 15.02
C LEU A 15 -17.01 18.49 13.71
N ASP A 16 -17.85 18.96 12.78
CA ASP A 16 -18.03 18.30 11.49
C ASP A 16 -16.80 18.42 10.59
N LEU A 17 -16.09 19.56 10.65
CA LEU A 17 -14.78 19.72 9.98
C LEU A 17 -13.73 18.75 10.54
N LEU A 18 -13.66 18.57 11.87
CA LEU A 18 -12.74 17.62 12.48
C LEU A 18 -13.06 16.17 12.07
N LYS A 19 -14.34 15.79 12.03
CA LYS A 19 -14.77 14.47 11.55
C LYS A 19 -14.36 14.24 10.10
N LEU A 20 -14.47 15.25 9.24
CA LEU A 20 -14.06 15.15 7.85
C LEU A 20 -12.55 14.90 7.74
N ARG A 21 -11.74 15.69 8.45
CA ARG A 21 -10.27 15.48 8.50
C ARG A 21 -9.89 14.11 9.05
N GLN A 22 -10.66 13.56 9.98
CA GLN A 22 -10.40 12.24 10.53
C GLN A 22 -10.64 11.17 9.47
N LYS A 23 -11.69 11.31 8.66
CA LYS A 23 -11.98 10.42 7.53
C LYS A 23 -10.89 10.53 6.46
N GLU A 24 -10.43 11.73 6.13
CA GLU A 24 -9.32 11.93 5.18
C GLU A 24 -8.02 11.26 5.65
N LEU A 25 -7.67 11.44 6.93
CA LEU A 25 -6.48 10.81 7.52
C LEU A 25 -6.59 9.29 7.53
N ALA A 26 -7.76 8.75 7.90
CA ALA A 26 -8.03 7.31 7.88
C ALA A 26 -7.93 6.74 6.46
N PHE A 27 -8.48 7.45 5.46
CA PHE A 27 -8.37 7.08 4.05
C PHE A 27 -6.92 7.00 3.59
N LEU A 28 -6.14 8.07 3.80
CA LEU A 28 -4.72 8.11 3.40
C LEU A 28 -3.89 7.02 4.09
N THR A 29 -4.17 6.75 5.36
CA THR A 29 -3.50 5.68 6.13
C THR A 29 -3.82 4.31 5.54
N SER A 30 -5.09 4.05 5.22
CA SER A 30 -5.51 2.82 4.56
C SER A 30 -4.81 2.65 3.21
N SER A 31 -4.77 3.71 2.38
CA SER A 31 -4.09 3.70 1.09
C SER A 31 -2.59 3.41 1.20
N CYS A 32 -1.91 3.95 2.22
CA CYS A 32 -0.49 3.66 2.47
C CYS A 32 -0.27 2.16 2.75
N PHE A 33 -1.12 1.53 3.55
CA PHE A 33 -1.00 0.08 3.83
C PHE A 33 -1.31 -0.77 2.61
N THR A 34 -2.32 -0.40 1.82
CA THR A 34 -2.64 -1.09 0.56
C THR A 34 -1.50 -1.00 -0.45
N LEU A 35 -0.71 0.07 -0.45
CA LEU A 35 0.47 0.21 -1.31
C LEU A 35 1.72 -0.49 -0.76
N ALA A 36 1.89 -0.54 0.57
CA ALA A 36 3.04 -1.17 1.21
C ALA A 36 3.13 -2.69 0.93
N GLN A 37 1.98 -3.38 0.92
CA GLN A 37 1.91 -4.83 0.68
C GLN A 37 2.44 -5.26 -0.70
N PRO A 38 1.94 -4.75 -1.84
CA PRO A 38 2.46 -5.12 -3.13
C PRO A 38 3.93 -4.70 -3.31
N ALA A 39 4.34 -3.55 -2.75
CA ALA A 39 5.73 -3.12 -2.79
C ALA A 39 6.68 -4.15 -2.12
N ALA A 40 6.30 -4.68 -0.96
CA ALA A 40 7.06 -5.73 -0.28
C ALA A 40 7.11 -7.03 -1.09
N LEU A 41 5.99 -7.41 -1.73
CA LEU A 41 5.94 -8.60 -2.59
C LEU A 41 6.85 -8.44 -3.82
N PHE A 42 6.85 -7.29 -4.48
CA PHE A 42 7.73 -7.02 -5.61
C PHE A 42 9.21 -7.03 -5.24
N ALA A 43 9.57 -6.54 -4.05
CA ALA A 43 10.93 -6.70 -3.52
C ALA A 43 11.31 -8.18 -3.38
N GLY A 44 10.40 -9.00 -2.85
CA GLY A 44 10.58 -10.45 -2.76
C GLY A 44 10.72 -11.11 -4.14
N PHE A 45 9.90 -10.72 -5.11
CA PHE A 45 9.99 -11.25 -6.47
C PHE A 45 11.32 -10.90 -7.14
N ALA A 46 11.80 -9.66 -6.98
CA ALA A 46 13.11 -9.24 -7.47
C ALA A 46 14.27 -10.04 -6.83
N TYR A 47 14.18 -10.34 -5.54
CA TYR A 47 15.14 -11.22 -4.87
C TYR A 47 15.08 -12.65 -5.43
N THR A 48 13.88 -13.23 -5.54
CA THR A 48 13.72 -14.60 -6.06
C THR A 48 14.18 -14.73 -7.50
N SER A 49 13.95 -13.73 -8.35
CA SER A 49 14.44 -13.73 -9.73
C SER A 49 15.97 -13.68 -9.79
N MET A 50 16.61 -13.02 -8.82
CA MET A 50 18.07 -13.00 -8.72
C MET A 50 18.64 -14.35 -8.25
N SER A 51 17.98 -15.02 -7.29
CA SER A 51 18.50 -16.26 -6.70
C SER A 51 18.22 -17.52 -7.53
N GLN A 52 17.14 -17.55 -8.33
CA GLN A 52 16.72 -18.75 -9.07
C GLN A 52 17.24 -18.81 -10.50
N VAL A 53 17.79 -17.71 -11.04
CA VAL A 53 18.24 -17.66 -12.43
C VAL A 53 19.67 -18.23 -12.52
N GLU A 54 19.76 -19.47 -13.00
CA GLU A 54 21.03 -20.07 -13.41
C GLU A 54 21.49 -19.43 -14.74
N ILE A 55 22.63 -18.76 -14.70
CA ILE A 55 23.19 -18.05 -15.85
C ILE A 55 24.18 -18.97 -16.56
N PRO A 56 23.93 -19.36 -17.83
CA PRO A 56 24.87 -20.19 -18.57
C PRO A 56 26.18 -19.45 -18.82
N GLU A 57 27.30 -20.19 -18.80
CA GLU A 57 28.65 -19.62 -18.96
C GLU A 57 28.90 -18.95 -20.32
N SER A 58 28.07 -19.22 -21.32
CA SER A 58 28.15 -18.62 -22.66
C SER A 58 27.67 -17.17 -22.74
N VAL A 59 26.99 -16.65 -21.71
CA VAL A 59 26.45 -15.29 -21.72
C VAL A 59 27.57 -14.27 -21.48
N PRO A 60 27.66 -13.18 -22.26
CA PRO A 60 28.70 -12.17 -22.06
C PRO A 60 28.62 -11.53 -20.67
N TRP A 61 29.77 -11.21 -20.09
CA TRP A 61 29.90 -10.74 -18.70
C TRP A 61 29.09 -9.47 -18.42
N TRP A 62 29.02 -8.52 -19.36
CA TRP A 62 28.33 -7.25 -19.20
C TRP A 62 26.81 -7.42 -19.02
N LEU A 63 26.22 -8.44 -19.64
CA LEU A 63 24.79 -8.71 -19.56
C LEU A 63 24.45 -9.31 -18.18
N ARG A 64 25.35 -10.11 -17.62
CA ARG A 64 25.24 -10.63 -16.25
C ARG A 64 25.30 -9.49 -15.24
N THR A 65 26.28 -8.60 -15.36
CA THR A 65 26.42 -7.45 -14.45
C THR A 65 25.22 -6.53 -14.55
N LEU A 66 24.74 -6.23 -15.76
CA LEU A 66 23.57 -5.38 -15.97
C LEU A 66 22.30 -5.99 -15.35
N PHE A 67 22.11 -7.31 -15.47
CA PHE A 67 21.03 -8.02 -14.81
C PHE A 67 21.06 -7.83 -13.29
N PHE A 68 22.20 -8.10 -12.64
CA PHE A 68 22.35 -7.95 -11.19
C PHE A 68 22.14 -6.50 -10.73
N GLU A 69 22.73 -5.51 -11.42
CA GLU A 69 22.58 -4.10 -11.07
C GLU A 69 21.12 -3.64 -11.17
N VAL A 70 20.44 -3.97 -12.28
CA VAL A 70 19.04 -3.59 -12.50
C VAL A 70 18.13 -4.24 -11.46
N SER A 71 18.31 -5.53 -11.15
CA SER A 71 17.53 -6.23 -10.12
C SER A 71 17.77 -5.68 -8.71
N MET A 72 19.02 -5.32 -8.38
CA MET A 72 19.36 -4.72 -7.09
C MET A 72 18.73 -3.34 -6.93
N ILE A 73 18.78 -2.49 -7.97
CA ILE A 73 18.11 -1.19 -7.99
C ILE A 73 16.60 -1.37 -7.84
N ALA A 74 16.00 -2.30 -8.57
CA ALA A 74 14.57 -2.61 -8.48
C ALA A 74 14.15 -2.99 -7.05
N MET A 75 14.91 -3.92 -6.43
CA MET A 75 14.67 -4.36 -5.06
C MET A 75 14.83 -3.22 -4.05
N ALA A 76 15.89 -2.42 -4.17
CA ALA A 76 16.15 -1.28 -3.29
C ALA A 76 15.01 -0.25 -3.35
N LEU A 77 14.51 0.07 -4.56
CA LEU A 77 13.39 1.00 -4.75
C LEU A 77 12.09 0.45 -4.17
N ALA A 78 11.81 -0.85 -4.34
CA ALA A 78 10.62 -1.50 -3.78
C ALA A 78 10.62 -1.50 -2.24
N ILE A 79 11.77 -1.78 -1.63
CA ILE A 79 11.95 -1.69 -0.17
C ILE A 79 11.80 -0.23 0.29
N ALA A 80 12.42 0.73 -0.41
CA ALA A 80 12.30 2.15 -0.09
C ALA A 80 10.84 2.64 -0.15
N ALA A 81 10.06 2.21 -1.14
CA ALA A 81 8.63 2.50 -1.23
C ALA A 81 7.86 1.91 -0.03
N THR A 82 8.16 0.68 0.37
CA THR A 82 7.54 -0.01 1.52
C THR A 82 7.86 0.71 2.84
N VAL A 83 9.12 1.09 3.06
CA VAL A 83 9.55 1.81 4.25
C VAL A 83 8.91 3.20 4.29
N ARG A 84 8.88 3.93 3.17
CA ARG A 84 8.27 5.26 3.09
C ARG A 84 6.77 5.23 3.38
N THR A 85 6.03 4.30 2.78
CA THR A 85 4.59 4.13 3.05
C THR A 85 4.32 3.74 4.50
N SER A 86 5.12 2.84 5.07
CA SER A 86 5.01 2.43 6.48
C SER A 86 5.32 3.59 7.44
N TYR A 87 6.37 4.37 7.14
CA TYR A 87 6.72 5.54 7.95
C TYR A 87 5.61 6.60 7.94
N VAL A 88 5.07 6.90 6.75
CA VAL A 88 3.96 7.87 6.58
C VAL A 88 2.69 7.36 7.27
N GLY A 89 2.35 6.07 7.11
CA GLY A 89 1.19 5.45 7.75
C GLY A 89 1.26 5.43 9.29
N LEU A 90 2.45 5.36 9.87
CA LEU A 90 2.65 5.41 11.32
C LEU A 90 2.73 6.85 11.87
N ARG A 91 3.47 7.74 11.18
CA ARG A 91 3.70 9.12 11.66
C ARG A 91 2.50 10.04 11.43
N GLY A 92 1.72 9.83 10.37
CA GLY A 92 0.52 10.61 10.07
C GLY A 92 -0.48 10.67 11.25
N PRO A 93 -1.00 9.52 11.73
CA PRO A 93 -1.89 9.49 12.90
C PRO A 93 -1.18 9.91 14.19
N ALA A 94 0.11 9.59 14.37
CA ALA A 94 0.84 9.97 15.56
C ALA A 94 0.95 11.50 15.74
N LEU A 95 1.14 12.24 14.64
CA LEU A 95 1.15 13.71 14.66
C LEU A 95 -0.24 14.29 14.94
N ALA A 96 -1.29 13.68 14.41
CA ALA A 96 -2.66 14.13 14.63
C ALA A 96 -3.13 13.95 16.09
N LEU A 97 -2.67 12.89 16.78
CA LEU A 97 -3.06 12.60 18.17
C LEU A 97 -2.24 13.37 19.21
N ARG A 98 -0.96 13.66 18.93
CA ARG A 98 -0.04 14.27 19.91
C ARG A 98 0.22 15.76 19.68
N GLY A 99 -0.18 16.30 18.54
CA GLY A 99 0.13 17.68 18.19
C GLY A 99 -0.81 18.70 18.84
N GLN A 100 -0.33 19.94 18.90
CA GLN A 100 -1.12 21.12 19.28
C GLN A 100 -2.37 21.28 18.39
N PRO A 101 -3.41 22.03 18.82
CA PRO A 101 -4.58 22.30 17.98
C PRO A 101 -4.17 22.81 16.59
N GLY A 102 -4.73 22.21 15.54
CA GLY A 102 -4.35 22.46 14.14
C GLY A 102 -3.32 21.49 13.55
N SER A 103 -2.64 20.69 14.38
CA SER A 103 -1.69 19.65 13.93
C SER A 103 -2.30 18.60 13.01
N MET A 104 -3.57 18.26 13.22
CA MET A 104 -4.33 17.32 12.38
C MET A 104 -4.41 17.81 10.92
N HIS A 105 -4.62 19.11 10.71
CA HIS A 105 -4.68 19.69 9.36
C HIS A 105 -3.31 19.56 8.67
N ARG A 106 -2.23 19.94 9.36
CA ARG A 106 -0.86 19.80 8.86
C ARG A 106 -0.49 18.34 8.58
N ALA A 107 -0.93 17.39 9.41
CA ALA A 107 -0.69 15.97 9.20
C ALA A 107 -1.33 15.49 7.88
N VAL A 108 -2.58 15.84 7.62
CA VAL A 108 -3.26 15.46 6.36
C VAL A 108 -2.61 16.11 5.15
N GLU A 109 -2.28 17.40 5.20
CA GLU A 109 -1.66 18.12 4.08
C GLU A 109 -0.27 17.58 3.72
N THR A 110 0.51 17.15 4.72
CA THR A 110 1.85 16.59 4.48
C THR A 110 1.81 15.13 4.00
N MET A 111 0.77 14.38 4.38
CA MET A 111 0.63 12.97 4.05
C MET A 111 0.38 12.73 2.55
N GLY A 112 -0.39 13.60 1.89
CA GLY A 112 -0.70 13.49 0.46
C GLY A 112 0.55 13.49 -0.45
N PRO A 113 1.38 14.54 -0.43
CA PRO A 113 2.60 14.60 -1.24
C PRO A 113 3.60 13.48 -0.90
N CYS A 114 3.69 13.10 0.39
CA CYS A 114 4.55 11.99 0.79
C CYS A 114 4.08 10.65 0.22
N PHE A 115 2.76 10.41 0.16
CA PHE A 115 2.18 9.24 -0.47
C PHE A 115 2.46 9.22 -1.98
N MET A 116 2.28 10.34 -2.68
CA MET A 116 2.60 10.44 -4.11
C MET A 116 4.08 10.16 -4.39
N GLY A 117 4.98 10.62 -3.52
CA GLY A 117 6.39 10.30 -3.60
C GLY A 117 6.70 8.81 -3.40
N ALA A 118 5.95 8.12 -2.53
CA ALA A 118 6.11 6.67 -2.35
C ALA A 118 5.54 5.86 -3.53
N TRP A 119 4.42 6.33 -4.09
CA TRP A 119 3.81 5.79 -5.31
C TRP A 119 4.76 5.90 -6.52
N ALA A 120 5.46 7.03 -6.66
CA ALA A 120 6.48 7.20 -7.70
C ALA A 120 7.64 6.19 -7.58
N TYR A 121 8.16 5.96 -6.36
CA TYR A 121 9.20 4.94 -6.14
C TYR A 121 8.70 3.53 -6.47
N PHE A 122 7.46 3.21 -6.10
CA PHE A 122 6.84 1.93 -6.42
C PHE A 122 6.73 1.71 -7.94
N MET A 123 6.27 2.71 -8.68
CA MET A 123 6.19 2.62 -10.15
C MET A 123 7.57 2.52 -10.78
N LEU A 124 8.55 3.26 -10.27
CA LEU A 124 9.93 3.18 -10.74
C LEU A 124 10.50 1.76 -10.52
N ALA A 125 10.30 1.17 -9.34
CA ALA A 125 10.71 -0.20 -9.06
C ALA A 125 10.08 -1.20 -10.03
N LEU A 126 8.78 -1.05 -10.31
CA LEU A 126 8.04 -1.90 -11.25
C LEU A 126 8.64 -1.85 -12.66
N ILE A 127 9.03 -0.67 -13.15
CA ILE A 127 9.73 -0.50 -14.43
C ILE A 127 11.06 -1.27 -14.46
N PHE A 128 11.87 -1.15 -13.39
CA PHE A 128 13.14 -1.88 -13.30
C PHE A 128 12.94 -3.41 -13.21
N ILE A 129 11.88 -3.91 -12.56
CA ILE A 129 11.53 -5.34 -12.55
C ILE A 129 11.22 -5.85 -13.96
N PHE A 130 10.43 -5.09 -14.74
CA PHE A 130 10.14 -5.47 -16.12
C PHE A 130 11.39 -5.41 -17.00
N LEU A 131 12.24 -4.39 -16.81
CA LEU A 131 13.53 -4.31 -17.51
C LEU A 131 14.43 -5.51 -17.19
N SER A 132 14.52 -5.90 -15.92
CA SER A 132 15.24 -7.10 -15.49
C SER A 132 14.69 -8.37 -16.17
N THR A 133 13.37 -8.48 -16.27
CA THR A 133 12.72 -9.62 -16.94
C THR A 133 13.05 -9.68 -18.43
N ILE A 134 13.12 -8.52 -19.11
CA ILE A 134 13.54 -8.45 -20.52
C ILE A 134 14.99 -8.94 -20.68
N VAL A 135 15.89 -8.57 -19.77
CA VAL A 135 17.29 -9.04 -19.79
C VAL A 135 17.36 -10.56 -19.63
N ILE A 136 16.58 -11.15 -18.70
CA ILE A 136 16.50 -12.61 -18.54
C ILE A 136 16.03 -13.29 -19.83
N LEU A 137 15.05 -12.72 -20.52
CA LEU A 137 14.53 -13.28 -21.78
C LEU A 137 15.58 -13.27 -22.89
N ILE A 138 16.37 -12.20 -23.00
CA ILE A 138 17.47 -12.11 -23.97
C ILE A 138 18.55 -13.18 -23.69
N MET A 139 18.74 -13.57 -22.44
CA MET A 139 19.72 -14.59 -22.05
C MET A 139 19.34 -16.03 -22.42
N LYS A 140 18.08 -16.31 -22.82
CA LYS A 140 17.59 -17.66 -23.16
C LYS A 140 17.32 -17.84 -24.67
N PRO A 141 18.37 -18.01 -25.50
CA PRO A 141 18.25 -17.99 -26.97
C PRO A 141 17.45 -19.16 -27.56
N ASN A 142 17.39 -20.31 -26.88
CA ASN A 142 16.70 -21.51 -27.38
C ASN A 142 15.17 -21.35 -27.49
N TYR A 143 14.61 -20.25 -27.00
CA TYR A 143 13.19 -19.94 -27.05
C TYR A 143 12.91 -18.63 -27.79
N PHE A 144 13.56 -18.42 -28.94
CA PHE A 144 13.44 -17.17 -29.71
C PHE A 144 11.97 -16.79 -29.99
N GLY A 145 11.13 -17.76 -30.35
CA GLY A 145 9.69 -17.54 -30.58
C GLY A 145 8.92 -17.09 -29.32
N ASN A 146 9.15 -17.74 -28.17
CA ASN A 146 8.49 -17.37 -26.92
C ASN A 146 9.04 -16.06 -26.32
N SER A 147 10.30 -15.72 -26.63
CA SER A 147 10.95 -14.50 -26.17
C SER A 147 10.35 -13.26 -26.83
N ILE A 148 10.06 -13.32 -28.14
CA ILE A 148 9.42 -12.19 -28.84
C ILE A 148 8.02 -11.93 -28.27
N LEU A 149 7.22 -12.99 -28.08
CA LEU A 149 5.85 -12.85 -27.55
C LEU A 149 5.84 -12.30 -26.12
N SER A 150 6.73 -12.78 -25.25
CA SER A 150 6.83 -12.30 -23.87
C SER A 150 7.33 -10.86 -23.77
N VAL A 151 8.32 -10.46 -24.57
CA VAL A 151 8.76 -9.06 -24.65
C VAL A 151 7.63 -8.17 -25.18
N ALA A 152 6.93 -8.56 -26.24
CA ALA A 152 5.80 -7.81 -26.76
C ALA A 152 4.69 -7.65 -25.72
N LEU A 153 4.36 -8.72 -24.98
CA LEU A 153 3.35 -8.68 -23.92
C LEU A 153 3.77 -7.78 -22.76
N ILE A 154 5.05 -7.79 -22.37
CA ILE A 154 5.59 -6.88 -21.35
C ILE A 154 5.51 -5.42 -21.81
N VAL A 155 5.90 -5.12 -23.06
CA VAL A 155 5.86 -3.76 -23.61
C VAL A 155 4.44 -3.25 -23.71
N VAL A 156 3.50 -4.07 -24.20
CA VAL A 156 2.07 -3.72 -24.25
C VAL A 156 1.52 -3.52 -22.84
N GLY A 157 1.82 -4.42 -21.90
CA GLY A 157 1.39 -4.29 -20.51
C GLY A 157 1.91 -3.00 -19.87
N MET A 158 3.18 -2.68 -20.10
CA MET A 158 3.79 -1.43 -19.63
C MET A 158 3.13 -0.20 -20.26
N ALA A 159 2.88 -0.22 -21.58
CA ALA A 159 2.19 0.87 -22.27
C ALA A 159 0.77 1.09 -21.76
N LEU A 160 0.02 0.01 -21.48
CA LEU A 160 -1.31 0.08 -20.87
C LEU A 160 -1.25 0.70 -19.47
N ILE A 161 -0.30 0.27 -18.62
CA ILE A 161 -0.11 0.84 -17.28
C ILE A 161 0.18 2.35 -17.37
N TYR A 162 1.09 2.77 -18.26
CA TYR A 162 1.39 4.20 -18.42
C TYR A 162 0.20 5.00 -18.95
N ARG A 163 -0.54 4.45 -19.91
CA ARG A 163 -1.73 5.09 -20.47
C ARG A 163 -2.82 5.26 -19.41
N ASP A 164 -3.10 4.20 -18.67
CA ASP A 164 -4.13 4.19 -17.65
C ASP A 164 -3.72 5.10 -16.48
N MET A 165 -2.44 5.13 -16.11
CA MET A 165 -1.91 6.08 -15.14
C MET A 165 -2.11 7.54 -15.58
N GLY A 166 -1.77 7.86 -16.85
CA GLY A 166 -1.97 9.20 -17.39
C GLY A 166 -3.44 9.59 -17.42
N SER A 167 -4.32 8.66 -17.80
CA SER A 167 -5.77 8.85 -17.80
C SER A 167 -6.32 9.07 -16.39
N LEU A 168 -5.89 8.27 -15.41
CA LEU A 168 -6.28 8.44 -14.01
C LEU A 168 -5.79 9.78 -13.48
N HIS A 169 -4.54 10.17 -13.75
CA HIS A 169 -4.03 11.48 -13.35
C HIS A 169 -4.83 12.63 -13.98
N ALA A 170 -5.22 12.52 -15.24
CA ALA A 170 -6.06 13.53 -15.89
C ALA A 170 -7.46 13.61 -15.27
N GLN A 171 -8.08 12.46 -14.95
CA GLN A 171 -9.40 12.40 -14.32
C GLN A 171 -9.39 12.92 -12.87
N PHE A 172 -8.32 12.66 -12.12
CA PHE A 172 -8.18 13.12 -10.74
C PHE A 172 -7.58 14.52 -10.61
N ASN A 173 -7.17 15.14 -11.71
CA ASN A 173 -6.73 16.54 -11.70
C ASN A 173 -7.94 17.47 -11.67
N LEU A 174 -8.63 17.48 -10.53
CA LEU A 174 -9.62 18.49 -10.21
C LEU A 174 -8.94 19.85 -10.27
N LYS A 175 -9.51 20.78 -11.05
CA LYS A 175 -8.92 22.12 -11.16
C LYS A 175 -8.89 22.74 -9.77
N PRO A 176 -7.85 23.50 -9.41
CA PRO A 176 -7.70 24.04 -8.05
C PRO A 176 -8.90 24.86 -7.55
N HIS A 177 -9.69 25.43 -8.47
CA HIS A 177 -10.90 26.21 -8.16
C HIS A 177 -12.15 25.34 -7.93
N GLU A 178 -12.18 24.10 -8.39
CA GLU A 178 -13.27 23.14 -8.17
C GLU A 178 -13.02 22.25 -6.94
N VAL A 179 -11.76 22.18 -6.48
CA VAL A 179 -11.42 21.46 -5.25
C VAL A 179 -11.97 22.26 -4.07
N VAL A 180 -13.18 21.89 -3.62
CA VAL A 180 -13.70 22.26 -2.29
C VAL A 180 -12.90 21.47 -1.25
N GLY A 181 -11.61 21.76 -1.16
CA GLY A 181 -10.81 21.32 -0.03
C GLY A 181 -11.35 22.01 1.21
N ALA A 182 -11.41 21.30 2.33
CA ALA A 182 -11.80 21.87 3.62
C ALA A 182 -10.73 22.84 4.18
N LYS A 183 -10.13 23.67 3.30
CA LYS A 183 -9.35 24.86 3.65
C LYS A 183 -10.35 25.99 3.88
N PHE A 184 -11.27 25.80 4.81
CA PHE A 184 -12.09 26.91 5.24
C PHE A 184 -11.18 27.84 6.04
N THR A 185 -10.82 28.95 5.41
CA THR A 185 -10.10 30.00 6.10
C THR A 185 -10.98 30.48 7.24
N ARG A 186 -10.44 30.81 8.42
CA ARG A 186 -11.28 31.30 9.56
C ARG A 186 -12.16 32.49 9.15
N SER A 187 -11.66 33.32 8.23
CA SER A 187 -12.41 34.41 7.61
C SER A 187 -13.61 33.92 6.80
N GLU A 188 -13.46 32.85 6.02
CA GLU A 188 -14.52 32.27 5.19
C GLU A 188 -15.60 31.58 6.02
N VAL A 189 -15.22 30.89 7.09
CA VAL A 189 -16.17 30.36 8.07
C VAL A 189 -16.94 31.51 8.73
N ALA A 190 -16.24 32.59 9.10
CA ALA A 190 -16.88 33.77 9.68
C ALA A 190 -17.85 34.44 8.69
N THR A 191 -17.53 34.49 7.40
CA THR A 191 -18.46 34.99 6.37
C THR A 191 -19.64 34.05 6.13
N MET A 192 -19.45 32.73 6.06
CA MET A 192 -20.55 31.77 5.93
C MET A 192 -21.49 31.83 7.13
N VAL A 193 -20.97 31.93 8.35
CA VAL A 193 -21.79 32.09 9.55
C VAL A 193 -22.58 33.40 9.51
N ARG A 194 -21.97 34.50 9.03
CA ARG A 194 -22.69 35.77 8.83
C ARG A 194 -23.77 35.66 7.77
N GLN A 195 -23.51 34.93 6.69
CA GLN A 195 -24.43 34.77 5.57
C GLN A 195 -25.64 33.91 5.97
N CYS A 196 -25.41 32.76 6.62
CA CYS A 196 -26.49 31.96 7.20
C CYS A 196 -27.28 32.71 8.29
N ALA A 197 -26.63 33.56 9.08
CA ALA A 197 -27.33 34.39 10.05
C ALA A 197 -28.22 35.45 9.37
N ALA A 198 -27.75 36.07 8.28
CA ALA A 198 -28.54 37.01 7.49
C ALA A 198 -29.75 36.33 6.81
N ASP A 199 -29.54 35.14 6.25
CA ASP A 199 -30.61 34.37 5.60
C ASP A 199 -31.67 33.92 6.61
N ALA A 200 -31.27 33.53 7.82
CA ALA A 200 -32.21 33.19 8.90
C ALA A 200 -33.09 34.39 9.30
N ILE A 201 -32.53 35.59 9.36
CA ILE A 201 -33.27 36.83 9.67
C ILE A 201 -34.28 37.15 8.56
N LEU A 202 -33.90 36.95 7.29
CA LEU A 202 -34.81 37.17 6.16
C LEU A 202 -35.99 36.19 6.19
N VAL A 203 -35.74 34.91 6.49
CA VAL A 203 -36.80 33.90 6.61
C VAL A 203 -37.75 34.21 7.76
N GLU A 204 -37.24 34.71 8.90
CA GLU A 204 -38.07 35.11 10.04
C GLU A 204 -38.94 36.33 9.74
N SER A 205 -38.42 37.33 9.01
CA SER A 205 -39.21 38.48 8.55
C SER A 205 -40.29 38.11 7.54
N SER A 206 -40.03 37.10 6.70
CA SER A 206 -40.98 36.63 5.68
C SER A 206 -42.06 35.71 6.26
N GLY A 207 -41.80 35.08 7.41
CA GLY A 207 -42.75 34.22 8.12
C GLY A 207 -43.79 34.99 8.95
N ALA A 208 -43.54 36.26 9.29
CA ALA A 208 -44.43 37.08 10.10
C ALA A 208 -45.78 37.42 9.43
N HIS A 209 -45.94 37.18 8.11
CA HIS A 209 -47.17 37.50 7.39
C HIS A 209 -48.13 36.33 7.13
N ARG A 210 -47.86 35.12 7.66
CA ARG A 210 -48.74 33.95 7.45
C ARG A 210 -49.02 33.16 8.73
N VAL A 211 -49.48 33.85 9.78
CA VAL A 211 -50.22 33.21 10.88
C VAL A 211 -51.71 33.34 10.59
N GLN A 212 -52.20 32.54 9.65
CA GLN A 212 -53.63 32.24 9.53
C GLN A 212 -53.85 30.97 10.33
N ALA A 213 -54.66 31.08 11.39
CA ALA A 213 -54.95 30.03 12.36
C ALA A 213 -55.40 28.73 11.69
N SER A 214 -54.52 27.75 11.57
CA SER A 214 -54.88 26.36 11.26
C SER A 214 -54.76 25.53 12.53
N ALA A 215 -55.86 24.81 12.80
CA ALA A 215 -56.15 24.00 13.97
C ALA A 215 -54.99 23.11 14.49
N PRO A 216 -55.00 22.78 15.79
CA PRO A 216 -54.00 21.89 16.38
C PRO A 216 -53.96 20.53 15.68
N PRO A 217 -52.79 20.02 15.27
CA PRO A 217 -52.67 18.70 14.70
C PRO A 217 -52.99 17.61 15.74
N PRO A 218 -53.65 16.51 15.34
CA PRO A 218 -53.93 15.39 16.23
C PRO A 218 -52.62 14.77 16.73
N ARG A 219 -52.60 14.41 18.01
CA ARG A 219 -51.52 13.68 18.69
C ARG A 219 -51.04 12.50 17.84
N ALA A 220 -49.93 12.69 17.13
CA ALA A 220 -49.23 11.61 16.46
C ALA A 220 -48.69 10.65 17.51
N GLN A 221 -49.13 9.40 17.40
CA GLN A 221 -48.72 8.29 18.24
C GLN A 221 -47.19 8.13 18.20
N ARG A 222 -46.65 7.91 19.40
CA ARG A 222 -45.27 7.52 19.66
C ARG A 222 -44.84 6.42 18.67
N PRO A 223 -43.85 6.65 17.79
CA PRO A 223 -43.33 5.57 16.96
C PRO A 223 -42.76 4.49 17.87
N LYS A 224 -43.25 3.26 17.72
CA LYS A 224 -42.67 2.05 18.30
C LYS A 224 -41.17 2.09 18.06
N ARG A 225 -40.39 1.90 19.13
CA ARG A 225 -38.96 1.60 19.08
C ARG A 225 -38.76 0.44 18.10
N VAL A 226 -38.36 0.75 16.87
CA VAL A 226 -37.67 -0.21 16.02
C VAL A 226 -36.33 -0.39 16.71
N SER A 227 -36.19 -1.54 17.37
CA SER A 227 -34.91 -2.06 17.83
C SER A 227 -34.03 -2.17 16.60
N LEU A 228 -33.18 -1.16 16.35
CA LEU A 228 -32.03 -1.34 15.48
C LEU A 228 -31.13 -2.34 16.20
N ALA A 229 -31.29 -3.62 15.82
CA ALA A 229 -30.23 -4.58 15.94
C ALA A 229 -28.95 -3.94 15.38
N PRO A 230 -27.80 -4.12 16.03
CA PRO A 230 -26.55 -3.60 15.51
C PRO A 230 -26.37 -4.17 14.12
N ALA A 231 -26.41 -3.28 13.12
CA ALA A 231 -25.92 -3.58 11.80
C ALA A 231 -24.48 -4.03 12.01
N GLY A 232 -24.27 -5.34 11.92
CA GLY A 232 -22.97 -5.96 11.86
C GLY A 232 -22.24 -5.27 10.72
N MET A 233 -21.43 -4.30 11.11
CA MET A 233 -20.38 -3.76 10.29
C MET A 233 -19.52 -4.97 10.00
N GLY A 234 -19.75 -5.55 8.83
CA GLY A 234 -18.98 -6.66 8.31
C GLY A 234 -17.54 -6.20 8.28
N THR A 235 -16.83 -6.49 9.37
CA THR A 235 -15.42 -6.76 9.39
C THR A 235 -15.24 -7.90 8.41
N ARG A 236 -15.15 -7.54 7.13
CA ARG A 236 -14.71 -8.42 6.07
C ARG A 236 -13.34 -8.88 6.51
N ASN A 237 -13.33 -10.13 6.90
CA ASN A 237 -12.30 -10.86 7.58
C ASN A 237 -11.07 -10.98 6.64
N GLN A 238 -10.32 -9.89 6.47
CA GLN A 238 -9.05 -9.87 5.71
C GLN A 238 -7.83 -9.79 6.63
N SER A 239 -8.01 -9.75 7.95
CA SER A 239 -6.93 -9.60 8.92
C SER A 239 -6.42 -10.92 9.54
N VAL A 240 -6.78 -12.09 9.00
CA VAL A 240 -6.27 -13.39 9.54
C VAL A 240 -5.27 -14.09 8.60
N PHE A 241 -5.00 -13.59 7.39
CA PHE A 241 -4.09 -14.28 6.46
C PHE A 241 -2.62 -13.83 6.51
N PHE A 242 -2.25 -12.80 7.29
CA PHE A 242 -0.90 -12.20 7.19
C PHE A 242 -0.04 -12.26 8.47
N LEU A 243 -0.40 -13.07 9.46
CA LEU A 243 0.42 -13.29 10.66
C LEU A 243 1.06 -14.70 10.76
N ARG A 244 1.06 -15.48 9.68
CA ARG A 244 1.65 -16.84 9.66
C ARG A 244 2.90 -17.01 8.77
N ALA A 245 3.49 -15.94 8.24
CA ALA A 245 4.63 -16.06 7.31
C ALA A 245 6.00 -15.55 7.83
N SER A 246 6.14 -15.09 9.07
CA SER A 246 7.45 -14.60 9.58
C SER A 246 8.00 -15.29 10.84
N ARG A 247 7.48 -16.47 11.22
CA ARG A 247 8.08 -17.27 12.29
C ARG A 247 8.54 -18.63 11.75
N GLY A 248 9.85 -18.74 11.53
CA GLY A 248 10.54 -20.04 11.51
C GLY A 248 11.52 -20.23 10.36
N ALA A 249 12.65 -19.53 10.36
CA ALA A 249 13.84 -19.97 9.64
C ALA A 249 15.11 -19.31 10.21
N VAL A 250 15.47 -19.65 11.45
CA VAL A 250 16.85 -19.51 11.96
C VAL A 250 17.18 -20.71 12.86
N LEU A 251 17.91 -21.66 12.26
CA LEU A 251 19.01 -22.49 12.79
C LEU A 251 18.95 -23.06 14.22
N SER A 252 18.82 -24.39 14.28
CA SER A 252 19.57 -25.26 15.20
C SER A 252 19.74 -26.65 14.55
N GLY A 253 20.98 -27.05 14.28
CA GLY A 253 21.34 -28.44 13.89
C GLY A 253 21.46 -29.35 15.12
N PRO A 254 22.38 -30.33 15.13
CA PRO A 254 22.48 -31.49 14.24
C PRO A 254 22.46 -32.80 15.07
N GLU A 255 21.73 -33.87 14.69
CA GLU A 255 21.98 -35.19 15.29
C GLU A 255 21.37 -36.38 14.51
N ARG A 256 22.27 -37.33 14.18
CA ARG A 256 22.12 -38.80 14.16
C ARG A 256 20.85 -39.46 13.61
N GLN A 257 21.03 -40.22 12.52
CA GLN A 257 20.58 -41.62 12.31
C GLN A 257 21.25 -42.06 10.99
N ALA A 258 22.30 -42.89 10.95
CA ALA A 258 22.45 -44.27 11.43
C ALA A 258 21.38 -45.23 10.90
N SER A 259 21.86 -46.10 9.99
CA SER A 259 21.54 -47.52 9.79
C SER A 259 20.19 -47.95 9.19
N ASP A 260 20.35 -48.59 8.01
CA ASP A 260 19.75 -49.87 7.57
C ASP A 260 18.22 -49.92 7.38
N SER A 261 17.67 -50.43 6.26
CA SER A 261 18.00 -51.70 5.63
C SER A 261 17.59 -51.80 4.15
N THR A 262 18.52 -52.37 3.40
CA THR A 262 18.49 -52.96 2.06
C THR A 262 17.41 -54.02 1.83
N THR A 263 16.75 -54.00 0.66
CA THR A 263 16.38 -55.23 -0.08
C THR A 263 16.33 -54.95 -1.60
N THR A 264 17.43 -55.20 -2.32
CA THR A 264 17.41 -55.54 -3.76
C THR A 264 18.37 -56.69 -4.01
N GLY A 265 17.94 -57.59 -4.91
CA GLY A 265 18.48 -58.93 -5.11
C GLY A 265 19.78 -59.03 -5.93
N PRO A 266 20.16 -60.27 -6.33
CA PRO A 266 21.54 -60.72 -6.33
C PRO A 266 22.24 -60.58 -7.69
N GLY A 267 23.53 -60.20 -7.64
CA GLY A 267 24.47 -60.25 -8.76
C GLY A 267 25.85 -60.66 -8.25
N SER A 268 26.44 -61.63 -8.93
CA SER A 268 27.59 -62.48 -8.61
C SER A 268 28.92 -61.81 -8.22
N PRO A 269 29.84 -62.55 -7.54
CA PRO A 269 31.10 -62.04 -7.01
C PRO A 269 32.26 -62.15 -8.00
N THR A 270 33.14 -61.15 -7.99
CA THR A 270 34.55 -61.29 -8.42
C THR A 270 35.46 -60.76 -7.32
N PRO A 271 36.57 -61.44 -6.98
CA PRO A 271 37.49 -61.01 -5.95
C PRO A 271 38.63 -60.20 -6.58
N PHE A 272 38.93 -59.01 -6.04
CA PHE A 272 40.22 -58.39 -6.30
C PHE A 272 40.84 -57.77 -5.06
N GLN A 273 42.13 -58.01 -4.95
CA GLN A 273 43.00 -57.94 -3.80
C GLN A 273 43.35 -56.50 -3.39
N GLY A 274 43.52 -56.31 -2.07
CA GLY A 274 44.81 -55.88 -1.53
C GLY A 274 45.07 -54.36 -1.42
N PRO A 275 45.45 -53.86 -0.22
CA PRO A 275 45.71 -52.45 0.04
C PRO A 275 47.18 -52.07 -0.21
N THR A 276 47.43 -50.80 -0.55
CA THR A 276 48.75 -50.20 -0.33
C THR A 276 48.64 -48.82 0.29
N ARG A 277 49.61 -48.61 1.18
CA ARG A 277 49.73 -47.66 2.27
C ARG A 277 50.76 -46.59 1.86
N ALA A 278 50.76 -45.46 2.57
CA ALA A 278 51.84 -44.47 2.68
C ALA A 278 51.93 -43.46 1.49
N SER A 279 52.29 -42.17 1.62
CA SER A 279 52.94 -41.34 2.63
C SER A 279 52.51 -39.88 2.35
N ALA A 280 52.08 -39.05 3.31
CA ALA A 280 52.93 -38.14 4.10
C ALA A 280 54.13 -37.52 3.34
N VAL A 281 53.98 -36.28 2.83
CA VAL A 281 55.09 -35.31 2.78
C VAL A 281 54.56 -33.93 3.14
N ARG A 282 55.08 -33.44 4.27
CA ARG A 282 54.98 -32.09 4.82
C ARG A 282 56.29 -31.40 4.42
N HIS A 283 56.23 -30.30 3.68
CA HIS A 283 57.36 -29.37 3.62
C HIS A 283 56.84 -27.94 3.88
N ARG A 284 57.28 -27.43 5.03
CA ARG A 284 57.55 -26.00 5.23
C ARG A 284 58.77 -25.67 4.39
N GLU A 285 58.73 -24.52 3.73
CA GLU A 285 59.60 -23.36 4.00
C GLU A 285 58.83 -22.09 3.64
#